data_AF-A0A093G3F8-F1
#
_entry.id   AF-A0A093G3F8-F1
#
_cell.length_a   1.000
_cell.length_b   1.000
_cell.length_c   1.000
_cell.angle_alpha   90.00
_cell.angle_beta   90.00
_cell.angle_gamma   90.00
#
_symmetry.space_group_name_H-M   'P 1'
#
loop_
_entity.id
_entity.type
_entity.pdbx_description
1 polymer ?
#
loop_
_entity_poly.entity_id
_entity_poly.type
_entity_poly.pdbx_seq_one_letter_code
_entity_poly.pdbx_strand_id
1 'polypeptide(L)'
;MVSSGSEEEEEVEVMLLSERIKRKVEAKRKVPFEPLQPNDAGGGSGAPLAPGSTGPQEGLSFRDVPGGSQDGTHGAERPSLRTVPASQSDSTDQCSGLLVSGANPETYSSPKKPKYSQKERARQKRGEQEARRRQQQQEKERKKALAKMLKAQRPGECQKYITVVLDEVLLQVDGGGQVLNALQAANYSCVVGNQAIPCSITWRRKTVSSQVGEGDEWTEEPNVLVLHRLEEFLSMEAQGFAEGQKETLQSYVAHVMDKIPGKILALAVVGVENYFRSLRVQSKKRLQQAAASGNQEVEQGKKRKRKVKDSGLEITRMDVEEALVDLQLNKQVQITFFESWEELGEFATMFTKAVAEAPFKRERAKTGFSFYLEKKCCGEVKVDRSGKGLLEVWKRQIQQFNRVSLEMAEAIVSAYPSPQLLTQAYSRCSSEQERENMLANIPVCRGDGVTATSRRVGPDLSRRIYLQMTSHNPDIYLDFSG
;
A
#
# COMPACT_ATOMS: atom_id res chain seq x y z
N MET A 1 -45.62 -1.99 -35.37
CA MET A 1 -45.81 -0.96 -34.33
C MET A 1 -45.53 -1.57 -32.97
N VAL A 2 -44.29 -1.46 -32.48
CA VAL A 2 -43.92 -1.35 -31.05
C VAL A 2 -42.66 -0.49 -31.05
N SER A 3 -42.55 0.50 -30.16
CA SER A 3 -41.52 1.53 -30.21
C SER A 3 -40.13 1.02 -29.81
N SER A 4 -39.10 1.51 -30.49
CA SER A 4 -37.76 1.64 -29.89
C SER A 4 -37.78 2.80 -28.91
N GLY A 5 -37.43 2.55 -27.65
CA GLY A 5 -36.99 3.59 -26.72
C GLY A 5 -35.46 3.57 -26.68
N SER A 6 -34.83 4.57 -27.30
CA SER A 6 -33.41 4.85 -27.10
C SER A 6 -33.26 5.78 -25.90
N GLU A 7 -32.67 5.28 -24.82
CA GLU A 7 -32.27 6.12 -23.69
C GLU A 7 -31.00 6.88 -24.11
N GLU A 8 -31.11 8.20 -24.23
CA GLU A 8 -29.98 9.09 -24.49
C GLU A 8 -29.23 9.31 -23.17
N GLU A 9 -28.06 8.70 -23.01
CA GLU A 9 -27.19 8.97 -21.86
C GLU A 9 -26.58 10.38 -22.01
N GLU A 10 -26.96 11.28 -21.09
CA GLU A 10 -26.48 12.66 -21.05
C GLU A 10 -25.00 12.68 -20.60
N GLU A 11 -24.07 12.87 -21.56
CA GLU A 11 -22.64 13.05 -21.26
C GLU A 11 -22.40 14.33 -20.44
N VAL A 12 -22.34 14.18 -19.12
CA VAL A 12 -21.92 15.27 -18.21
C VAL A 12 -20.43 15.51 -18.38
N GLU A 13 -20.07 16.50 -19.20
CA GLU A 13 -18.69 16.91 -19.46
C GLU A 13 -18.00 17.41 -18.16
N VAL A 14 -17.24 16.52 -17.52
CA VAL A 14 -16.50 16.84 -16.28
C VAL A 14 -15.25 17.67 -16.61
N MET A 15 -15.46 18.98 -16.74
CA MET A 15 -14.43 20.00 -16.94
C MET A 15 -13.23 19.83 -16.01
N LEU A 16 -12.03 19.70 -16.59
CA LEU A 16 -10.78 19.46 -15.87
C LEU A 16 -10.47 20.56 -14.84
N LEU A 17 -9.88 20.15 -13.71
CA LEU A 17 -9.57 21.02 -12.57
C LEU A 17 -8.65 22.20 -12.95
N SER A 18 -7.75 22.00 -13.92
CA SER A 18 -6.89 23.02 -14.50
C SER A 18 -7.66 24.16 -15.17
N GLU A 19 -8.76 23.87 -15.87
CA GLU A 19 -9.61 24.89 -16.49
C GLU A 19 -10.42 25.67 -15.45
N ARG A 20 -10.95 25.00 -14.43
CA ARG A 20 -11.60 25.66 -13.29
C ARG A 20 -10.66 26.64 -12.59
N ILE A 21 -9.38 26.30 -12.44
CA ILE A 21 -8.37 27.19 -11.87
C ILE A 21 -8.10 28.39 -12.81
N LYS A 22 -7.88 28.15 -14.11
CA LYS A 22 -7.69 29.23 -15.11
C LYS A 22 -8.84 30.25 -15.10
N ARG A 23 -10.09 29.79 -15.20
CA ARG A 23 -11.27 30.67 -15.18
C ARG A 23 -11.40 31.46 -13.87
N LYS A 24 -11.00 30.89 -12.73
CA LYS A 24 -11.01 31.55 -11.41
C LYS A 24 -9.90 32.61 -11.26
N VAL A 25 -8.77 32.45 -11.95
CA VAL A 25 -7.69 33.45 -12.04
C VAL A 25 -8.08 34.60 -12.97
N GLU A 26 -8.69 34.30 -14.13
CA GLU A 26 -9.18 35.31 -15.07
C GLU A 26 -10.32 36.16 -14.49
N ALA A 27 -11.24 35.55 -13.73
CA ALA A 27 -12.30 36.27 -13.02
C ALA A 27 -11.73 37.27 -11.99
N LYS A 28 -10.65 36.92 -11.30
CA LYS A 28 -9.97 37.84 -10.35
C LYS A 28 -9.21 38.98 -11.04
N ARG A 29 -8.82 38.84 -12.31
CA ARG A 29 -8.13 39.90 -13.08
C ARG A 29 -9.05 41.04 -13.53
N LYS A 30 -10.38 40.89 -13.43
CA LYS A 30 -11.36 41.88 -13.92
C LYS A 30 -11.92 42.82 -12.85
N VAL A 31 -11.43 42.77 -11.61
CA VAL A 31 -11.86 43.68 -10.53
C VAL A 31 -10.79 44.77 -10.33
N PRO A 32 -11.09 46.05 -10.61
CA PRO A 32 -10.17 47.14 -10.31
C PRO A 32 -9.95 47.29 -8.79
N PHE A 33 -8.70 47.51 -8.39
CA PHE A 33 -8.33 47.77 -7.00
C PHE A 33 -8.51 49.27 -6.70
N GLU A 34 -9.35 49.61 -5.75
CA GLU A 34 -9.52 50.99 -5.27
C GLU A 34 -8.71 51.19 -3.97
N PRO A 35 -7.82 52.20 -3.85
CA PRO A 35 -6.98 52.36 -2.66
C PRO A 35 -7.70 53.13 -1.56
N LEU A 36 -7.89 52.51 -0.38
CA LEU A 36 -8.31 53.20 0.83
C LEU A 36 -7.13 53.94 1.49
N GLN A 37 -7.35 55.20 1.88
CA GLN A 37 -6.37 56.04 2.58
C GLN A 37 -6.29 55.71 4.08
N PRO A 38 -5.16 56.06 4.75
CA PRO A 38 -4.89 55.67 6.13
C PRO A 38 -5.62 56.58 7.14
N ASN A 39 -5.93 56.05 8.31
CA ASN A 39 -6.19 56.86 9.51
C ASN A 39 -5.81 56.12 10.79
N ASP A 40 -5.61 56.90 11.84
CA ASP A 40 -4.73 56.60 12.99
C ASP A 40 -5.31 55.78 14.16
N ALA A 41 -4.35 55.31 14.98
CA ALA A 41 -4.39 55.13 16.44
C ALA A 41 -5.17 53.97 17.10
N GLY A 42 -4.62 53.50 18.23
CA GLY A 42 -5.35 52.80 19.30
C GLY A 42 -4.81 51.42 19.68
N GLY A 43 -3.87 51.36 20.63
CA GLY A 43 -3.45 50.09 21.25
C GLY A 43 -4.31 49.70 22.46
N GLY A 44 -4.24 48.43 22.90
CA GLY A 44 -4.92 47.98 24.13
C GLY A 44 -4.77 46.48 24.38
N SER A 45 -4.13 46.10 25.49
CA SER A 45 -3.98 44.72 25.97
C SER A 45 -5.10 44.36 26.96
N GLY A 46 -5.44 43.07 27.10
CA GLY A 46 -6.22 42.58 28.25
C GLY A 46 -6.97 41.26 28.06
N ALA A 47 -6.44 40.17 28.61
CA ALA A 47 -7.26 39.06 29.11
C ALA A 47 -7.64 39.34 30.58
N PRO A 48 -8.69 38.69 31.15
CA PRO A 48 -8.37 37.73 32.23
C PRO A 48 -9.36 36.56 32.48
N LEU A 49 -8.77 35.45 32.95
CA LEU A 49 -9.11 34.61 34.12
C LEU A 49 -10.53 34.06 34.42
N ALA A 50 -10.53 32.87 35.03
CA ALA A 50 -11.63 32.21 35.73
C ALA A 50 -11.25 31.82 37.18
N PRO A 51 -12.24 31.55 38.06
CA PRO A 51 -12.11 30.70 39.26
C PRO A 51 -13.14 29.53 39.24
N GLY A 52 -13.11 28.47 40.07
CA GLY A 52 -12.20 28.02 41.13
C GLY A 52 -12.93 27.18 42.21
N SER A 53 -12.23 26.23 42.88
CA SER A 53 -12.68 25.49 44.10
C SER A 53 -13.75 24.37 43.92
N THR A 54 -13.90 23.27 44.70
CA THR A 54 -13.27 22.74 45.96
C THR A 54 -13.42 21.19 46.05
N GLY A 55 -12.67 20.47 46.92
CA GLY A 55 -12.80 19.01 47.22
C GLY A 55 -13.87 18.67 48.30
N PRO A 56 -13.74 17.60 49.15
CA PRO A 56 -12.61 16.64 49.30
C PRO A 56 -12.94 15.14 49.69
N GLN A 57 -11.88 14.31 49.72
CA GLN A 57 -11.54 13.22 50.69
C GLN A 57 -12.22 11.82 50.76
N GLU A 58 -11.50 10.94 51.50
CA GLU A 58 -11.68 9.51 51.85
C GLU A 58 -11.44 8.47 50.72
N GLY A 59 -10.73 7.35 50.91
CA GLY A 59 -9.95 6.88 52.06
C GLY A 59 -10.24 5.42 52.43
N LEU A 60 -9.26 4.51 52.28
CA LEU A 60 -8.98 3.29 53.07
C LEU A 60 -8.29 2.19 52.23
N SER A 61 -7.27 1.57 52.82
CA SER A 61 -6.59 0.35 52.37
C SER A 61 -7.10 -0.86 53.14
N PHE A 62 -6.85 -2.10 52.68
CA PHE A 62 -6.51 -3.24 53.56
C PHE A 62 -5.86 -4.41 52.79
N ARG A 63 -5.30 -5.38 53.52
CA ARG A 63 -4.31 -6.40 53.11
C ARG A 63 -4.83 -7.83 53.25
N ASP A 64 -4.27 -8.71 52.39
CA ASP A 64 -3.86 -10.12 52.62
C ASP A 64 -4.81 -11.22 53.19
N VAL A 65 -5.10 -12.25 52.35
CA VAL A 65 -4.72 -13.70 52.51
C VAL A 65 -5.30 -14.51 53.73
N PRO A 66 -5.38 -15.87 53.76
CA PRO A 66 -5.79 -16.92 52.80
C PRO A 66 -6.92 -17.86 53.37
N GLY A 67 -7.23 -18.97 52.67
CA GLY A 67 -7.83 -20.16 53.30
C GLY A 67 -8.52 -21.11 52.30
N GLY A 68 -8.32 -22.42 52.40
CA GLY A 68 -9.00 -23.41 51.55
C GLY A 68 -9.30 -24.71 52.31
N SER A 69 -10.00 -25.65 51.67
CA SER A 69 -9.99 -27.09 52.03
C SER A 69 -10.76 -27.92 50.98
N GLN A 70 -10.27 -29.15 50.72
CA GLN A 70 -10.99 -30.44 50.49
C GLN A 70 -12.31 -30.49 49.67
N ASP A 71 -12.72 -31.61 49.06
CA ASP A 71 -12.13 -32.87 48.56
C ASP A 71 -13.30 -33.56 47.79
N GLY A 72 -13.07 -34.52 46.88
CA GLY A 72 -14.22 -35.19 46.23
C GLY A 72 -13.99 -35.84 44.87
N THR A 73 -13.69 -37.13 44.90
CA THR A 73 -13.74 -38.11 43.81
C THR A 73 -15.04 -38.09 42.99
N HIS A 74 -14.97 -38.29 41.67
CA HIS A 74 -15.70 -39.32 40.89
C HIS A 74 -15.45 -39.16 39.38
N GLY A 75 -15.40 -40.28 38.63
CA GLY A 75 -15.03 -40.29 37.21
C GLY A 75 -16.22 -40.42 36.25
N ALA A 76 -16.01 -39.93 35.02
CA ALA A 76 -16.77 -40.25 33.80
C ALA A 76 -15.79 -40.06 32.62
N GLU A 77 -15.40 -41.13 31.91
CA GLU A 77 -16.06 -41.64 30.70
C GLU A 77 -16.04 -40.68 29.49
N ARG A 78 -15.29 -41.11 28.46
CA ARG A 78 -15.35 -40.60 27.08
C ARG A 78 -16.64 -41.04 26.40
N PRO A 79 -17.24 -40.18 25.56
CA PRO A 79 -18.00 -40.62 24.40
C PRO A 79 -17.26 -40.28 23.10
N SER A 80 -16.92 -41.31 22.31
CA SER A 80 -16.47 -41.14 20.93
C SER A 80 -17.65 -41.11 19.97
N LEU A 81 -17.55 -40.23 18.96
CA LEU A 81 -18.02 -40.39 17.58
C LEU A 81 -19.41 -41.04 17.33
N ARG A 82 -20.38 -40.20 16.93
CA ARG A 82 -21.63 -40.64 16.30
C ARG A 82 -21.38 -41.06 14.84
N THR A 83 -21.93 -42.22 14.46
CA THR A 83 -22.19 -42.62 13.07
C THR A 83 -23.69 -42.86 12.93
N VAL A 84 -24.27 -42.44 11.80
CA VAL A 84 -25.73 -42.47 11.53
C VAL A 84 -25.94 -43.17 10.16
N PRO A 85 -27.02 -43.95 9.97
CA PRO A 85 -26.88 -45.29 9.37
C PRO A 85 -27.42 -45.44 7.94
N ALA A 86 -27.17 -46.62 7.36
CA ALA A 86 -27.84 -47.09 6.16
C ALA A 86 -29.30 -47.49 6.44
N SER A 87 -30.19 -47.20 5.49
CA SER A 87 -31.61 -47.57 5.57
C SER A 87 -31.88 -48.91 4.87
N GLN A 88 -32.69 -49.75 5.51
CA GLN A 88 -33.29 -50.95 4.92
C GLN A 88 -34.67 -50.63 4.35
N SER A 89 -35.14 -51.46 3.40
CA SER A 89 -36.54 -51.61 3.03
C SER A 89 -36.82 -53.06 2.60
N ASP A 90 -37.55 -53.83 3.42
CA ASP A 90 -38.34 -55.00 2.96
C ASP A 90 -39.53 -54.50 2.10
N SER A 91 -40.36 -55.26 1.36
CA SER A 91 -40.72 -56.70 1.33
C SER A 91 -41.07 -57.09 -0.15
N THR A 92 -41.68 -58.22 -0.56
CA THR A 92 -42.29 -59.39 0.12
C THR A 92 -42.29 -60.62 -0.83
N ASP A 93 -42.62 -61.79 -0.27
CA ASP A 93 -43.35 -62.95 -0.85
C ASP A 93 -42.79 -63.83 -1.99
N GLN A 94 -42.96 -65.14 -1.74
CA GLN A 94 -42.70 -66.26 -2.62
C GLN A 94 -44.00 -66.76 -3.25
N CYS A 95 -43.94 -67.33 -4.46
CA CYS A 95 -44.81 -68.46 -4.76
C CYS A 95 -44.14 -69.44 -5.75
N SER A 96 -44.43 -70.73 -5.55
CA SER A 96 -43.77 -71.86 -6.20
C SER A 96 -44.49 -72.30 -7.48
N GLY A 97 -43.76 -72.88 -8.43
CA GLY A 97 -44.39 -73.60 -9.56
C GLY A 97 -43.40 -73.98 -10.66
N LEU A 98 -43.15 -75.28 -10.82
CA LEU A 98 -42.34 -75.84 -11.91
C LEU A 98 -43.22 -76.71 -12.82
N LEU A 99 -43.03 -76.53 -14.14
CA LEU A 99 -43.36 -77.45 -15.26
C LEU A 99 -44.84 -77.72 -15.57
N VAL A 100 -45.24 -77.49 -16.84
CA VAL A 100 -45.57 -78.57 -17.81
C VAL A 100 -45.42 -78.04 -19.26
N SER A 101 -44.93 -78.92 -20.11
CA SER A 101 -44.86 -78.97 -21.59
C SER A 101 -45.81 -78.11 -22.46
N GLY A 102 -45.33 -77.67 -23.64
CA GLY A 102 -46.22 -77.31 -24.77
C GLY A 102 -45.59 -76.52 -25.93
N ALA A 103 -45.19 -77.24 -27.00
CA ALA A 103 -45.12 -76.84 -28.42
C ALA A 103 -44.51 -75.47 -28.89
N ASN A 104 -43.52 -75.59 -29.77
CA ASN A 104 -43.13 -74.64 -30.84
C ASN A 104 -44.31 -74.43 -31.85
N PRO A 105 -44.31 -73.51 -32.85
CA PRO A 105 -43.14 -72.92 -33.50
C PRO A 105 -43.25 -71.47 -34.07
N GLU A 106 -42.14 -70.98 -34.64
CA GLU A 106 -42.07 -70.03 -35.79
C GLU A 106 -42.69 -68.61 -35.61
N THR A 107 -42.40 -67.59 -36.41
CA THR A 107 -41.29 -67.21 -37.30
C THR A 107 -41.35 -65.68 -37.37
N TYR A 108 -40.21 -64.96 -37.47
CA TYR A 108 -40.01 -63.84 -38.40
C TYR A 108 -38.65 -63.16 -38.13
N SER A 109 -37.95 -62.83 -39.21
CA SER A 109 -36.59 -62.32 -39.20
C SER A 109 -36.53 -60.83 -39.51
N SER A 110 -35.69 -60.07 -38.80
CA SER A 110 -34.92 -58.88 -39.27
C SER A 110 -34.48 -58.01 -38.07
N PRO A 111 -33.50 -57.09 -38.23
CA PRO A 111 -32.29 -57.18 -39.05
C PRO A 111 -31.00 -57.02 -38.20
N LYS A 112 -29.89 -57.62 -38.66
CA LYS A 112 -28.59 -57.51 -37.98
C LYS A 112 -27.93 -56.13 -38.17
N LYS A 113 -28.05 -55.23 -37.19
CA LYS A 113 -27.09 -54.16 -36.78
C LYS A 113 -27.62 -53.49 -35.49
N PRO A 114 -26.78 -53.01 -34.54
CA PRO A 114 -25.53 -52.31 -34.82
C PRO A 114 -24.37 -52.60 -33.84
N LYS A 115 -23.69 -53.77 -33.97
CA LYS A 115 -22.40 -54.00 -33.25
C LYS A 115 -21.33 -52.93 -33.57
N TYR A 116 -21.44 -52.24 -34.71
CA TYR A 116 -20.57 -51.13 -35.09
C TYR A 116 -20.81 -49.87 -34.22
N SER A 117 -22.06 -49.43 -34.06
CA SER A 117 -22.41 -48.23 -33.27
C SER A 117 -22.03 -48.35 -31.79
N GLN A 118 -22.17 -49.54 -31.20
CA GLN A 118 -21.75 -49.78 -29.81
C GLN A 118 -20.22 -49.70 -29.65
N LYS A 119 -19.46 -50.17 -30.66
CA LYS A 119 -17.98 -50.10 -30.67
C LYS A 119 -17.49 -48.67 -30.89
N GLU A 120 -18.16 -47.87 -31.73
CA GLU A 120 -17.86 -46.44 -31.89
C GLU A 120 -18.16 -45.65 -30.62
N ARG A 121 -19.35 -45.82 -30.00
CA ARG A 121 -19.69 -45.16 -28.72
C ARG A 121 -18.68 -45.52 -27.62
N ALA A 122 -18.16 -46.74 -27.59
CA ALA A 122 -17.09 -47.13 -26.66
C ALA A 122 -15.73 -46.46 -26.97
N ARG A 123 -15.39 -46.29 -28.26
CA ARG A 123 -14.17 -45.58 -28.69
C ARG A 123 -14.25 -44.08 -28.40
N GLN A 124 -15.40 -43.47 -28.64
CA GLN A 124 -15.70 -42.08 -28.33
C GLN A 124 -15.60 -41.81 -26.82
N LYS A 125 -16.27 -42.61 -25.98
CA LYS A 125 -16.19 -42.48 -24.51
C LYS A 125 -14.76 -42.65 -23.97
N ARG A 126 -13.93 -43.50 -24.59
CA ARG A 126 -12.50 -43.62 -24.25
C ARG A 126 -11.72 -42.35 -24.62
N GLY A 127 -11.96 -41.79 -25.82
CA GLY A 127 -11.37 -40.53 -26.25
C GLY A 127 -11.76 -39.35 -25.35
N GLU A 128 -13.03 -39.24 -24.97
CA GLU A 128 -13.54 -38.24 -24.02
C GLU A 128 -12.91 -38.40 -22.63
N GLN A 129 -12.80 -39.63 -22.12
CA GLN A 129 -12.16 -39.90 -20.83
C GLN A 129 -10.65 -39.59 -20.85
N GLU A 130 -9.96 -39.87 -21.95
CA GLU A 130 -8.56 -39.54 -22.14
C GLU A 130 -8.34 -38.02 -22.27
N ALA A 131 -9.17 -37.33 -23.05
CA ALA A 131 -9.17 -35.87 -23.14
C ALA A 131 -9.39 -35.22 -21.78
N ARG A 132 -10.36 -35.71 -20.99
CA ARG A 132 -10.63 -35.23 -19.62
C ARG A 132 -9.44 -35.47 -18.67
N ARG A 133 -8.75 -36.61 -18.79
CA ARG A 133 -7.50 -36.88 -18.03
C ARG A 133 -6.37 -35.94 -18.43
N ARG A 134 -6.17 -35.70 -19.73
CA ARG A 134 -5.18 -34.75 -20.25
C ARG A 134 -5.47 -33.32 -19.77
N GLN A 135 -6.73 -32.88 -19.81
CA GLN A 135 -7.16 -31.59 -19.27
C GLN A 135 -6.90 -31.48 -17.76
N GLN A 136 -7.26 -32.48 -16.96
CA GLN A 136 -7.00 -32.50 -15.51
C GLN A 136 -5.50 -32.43 -15.19
N GLN A 137 -4.66 -33.12 -15.97
CA GLN A 137 -3.22 -33.06 -15.79
C GLN A 137 -2.66 -31.67 -16.14
N GLN A 138 -3.08 -31.08 -17.27
CA GLN A 138 -2.72 -29.71 -17.65
C GLN A 138 -3.19 -28.67 -16.61
N GLU A 139 -4.38 -28.82 -16.06
CA GLU A 139 -4.90 -27.94 -15.01
C GLU A 139 -4.08 -28.07 -13.70
N LYS A 140 -3.72 -29.29 -13.32
CA LYS A 140 -2.85 -29.58 -12.17
C LYS A 140 -1.45 -28.99 -12.35
N GLU A 141 -0.88 -29.08 -13.54
CA GLU A 141 0.41 -28.49 -13.89
C GLU A 141 0.34 -26.95 -13.89
N ARG A 142 -0.70 -26.35 -14.49
CA ARG A 142 -0.96 -24.90 -14.41
C ARG A 142 -1.08 -24.42 -12.96
N LYS A 143 -1.87 -25.11 -12.12
CA LYS A 143 -2.01 -24.79 -10.69
C LYS A 143 -0.67 -24.91 -9.95
N LYS A 144 0.15 -25.93 -10.25
CA LYS A 144 1.50 -26.11 -9.67
C LYS A 144 2.46 -25.00 -10.10
N ALA A 145 2.44 -24.60 -11.37
CA ALA A 145 3.24 -23.50 -11.91
C ALA A 145 2.86 -22.15 -11.28
N LEU A 146 1.56 -21.83 -11.22
CA LEU A 146 1.06 -20.64 -10.54
C LEU A 146 1.45 -20.60 -9.06
N ALA A 147 1.33 -21.72 -8.34
CA ALA A 147 1.77 -21.80 -6.94
C ALA A 147 3.29 -21.62 -6.77
N LYS A 148 4.11 -22.08 -7.73
CA LYS A 148 5.57 -21.88 -7.75
C LYS A 148 5.92 -20.40 -8.01
N MET A 149 5.25 -19.77 -8.97
CA MET A 149 5.37 -18.34 -9.29
C MET A 149 4.97 -17.45 -8.10
N LEU A 150 3.81 -17.70 -7.47
CA LEU A 150 3.34 -16.92 -6.31
C LEU A 150 4.22 -17.10 -5.07
N LYS A 151 4.93 -18.24 -4.94
CA LYS A 151 5.98 -18.40 -3.89
C LYS A 151 7.20 -17.56 -4.20
N ALA A 152 7.69 -17.61 -5.44
CA ALA A 152 8.83 -16.83 -5.89
C ALA A 152 8.64 -15.31 -5.77
N GLN A 153 7.41 -14.79 -5.76
CA GLN A 153 7.15 -13.36 -5.56
C GLN A 153 7.17 -12.92 -4.07
N ARG A 154 7.22 -13.84 -3.10
CA ARG A 154 7.11 -13.50 -1.67
C ARG A 154 8.33 -12.70 -1.17
N PRO A 155 8.14 -11.75 -0.23
CA PRO A 155 9.25 -11.08 0.45
C PRO A 155 10.26 -12.09 1.02
N GLY A 156 11.54 -11.87 0.75
CA GLY A 156 12.65 -12.77 1.11
C GLY A 156 12.95 -13.89 0.08
N GLU A 157 11.98 -14.33 -0.73
CA GLU A 157 12.25 -15.22 -1.87
C GLU A 157 12.41 -14.45 -3.20
N CYS A 158 11.66 -13.36 -3.39
CA CYS A 158 11.64 -12.55 -4.62
C CYS A 158 13.01 -12.04 -5.08
N GLN A 159 13.91 -11.79 -4.13
CA GLN A 159 15.28 -11.39 -4.37
C GLN A 159 16.06 -12.38 -5.25
N LYS A 160 15.83 -13.69 -5.10
CA LYS A 160 16.55 -14.73 -5.85
C LYS A 160 16.19 -14.78 -7.33
N TYR A 161 15.10 -14.13 -7.71
CA TYR A 161 14.56 -14.14 -9.06
C TYR A 161 14.75 -12.79 -9.77
N ILE A 162 15.36 -11.79 -9.11
CA ILE A 162 15.67 -10.48 -9.69
C ILE A 162 17.16 -10.38 -10.00
N THR A 163 17.47 -9.95 -11.22
CA THR A 163 18.78 -9.46 -11.60
C THR A 163 18.67 -7.97 -11.90
N VAL A 164 19.57 -7.19 -11.31
CA VAL A 164 19.79 -5.78 -11.61
C VAL A 164 20.71 -5.70 -12.82
N VAL A 165 20.34 -4.88 -13.81
CA VAL A 165 21.15 -4.58 -14.99
C VAL A 165 21.64 -3.14 -14.85
N LEU A 166 22.97 -2.98 -14.76
CA LEU A 166 23.63 -1.69 -14.65
C LEU A 166 24.27 -1.34 -15.99
N ASP A 167 24.07 -0.10 -16.44
CA ASP A 167 24.70 0.40 -17.65
C ASP A 167 26.23 0.55 -17.49
N GLU A 168 26.98 0.36 -18.58
CA GLU A 168 28.45 0.45 -18.56
C GLU A 168 28.93 1.88 -18.23
N VAL A 169 28.21 2.92 -18.65
CA VAL A 169 28.57 4.32 -18.40
C VAL A 169 28.34 4.71 -16.93
N LEU A 170 27.39 4.06 -16.25
CA LEU A 170 27.14 4.25 -14.80
C LEU A 170 28.39 3.91 -13.98
N LEU A 171 29.05 2.80 -14.29
CA LEU A 171 30.24 2.33 -13.57
C LEU A 171 31.50 3.16 -13.83
N GLN A 172 31.48 4.00 -14.87
CA GLN A 172 32.56 4.94 -15.20
C GLN A 172 32.43 6.27 -14.44
N VAL A 173 31.35 6.49 -13.68
CA VAL A 173 31.17 7.68 -12.83
C VAL A 173 31.76 7.42 -11.43
N ASP A 174 32.26 8.46 -10.76
CA ASP A 174 33.05 8.41 -9.52
C ASP A 174 32.42 7.66 -8.32
N GLY A 175 31.14 7.30 -8.38
CA GLY A 175 30.49 6.43 -7.40
C GLY A 175 29.70 5.24 -7.97
N GLY A 176 29.79 4.95 -9.26
CA GLY A 176 29.09 3.80 -9.87
C GLY A 176 29.48 2.46 -9.22
N GLY A 177 30.77 2.31 -8.88
CA GLY A 177 31.26 1.16 -8.11
C GLY A 177 30.67 1.06 -6.69
N GLN A 178 30.34 2.17 -6.04
CA GLN A 178 29.70 2.17 -4.72
C GLN A 178 28.26 1.65 -4.81
N VAL A 179 27.51 2.07 -5.84
CA VAL A 179 26.15 1.59 -6.12
C VAL A 179 26.16 0.08 -6.41
N LEU A 180 27.10 -0.39 -7.24
CA LEU A 180 27.26 -1.84 -7.51
C LEU A 180 27.60 -2.62 -6.23
N ASN A 181 28.53 -2.13 -5.42
CA ASN A 181 28.93 -2.78 -4.17
C ASN A 181 27.76 -2.84 -3.17
N ALA A 182 26.94 -1.79 -3.05
CA ALA A 182 25.76 -1.79 -2.18
C ALA A 182 24.73 -2.87 -2.60
N LEU A 183 24.45 -2.97 -3.91
CA LEU A 183 23.54 -3.98 -4.47
C LEU A 183 24.08 -5.42 -4.25
N GLN A 184 25.38 -5.63 -4.42
CA GLN A 184 26.03 -6.91 -4.18
C GLN A 184 26.06 -7.28 -2.69
N ALA A 185 26.38 -6.33 -1.80
CA ALA A 185 26.35 -6.53 -0.34
C ALA A 185 24.94 -6.85 0.17
N ALA A 186 23.91 -6.30 -0.49
CA ALA A 186 22.51 -6.67 -0.25
C ALA A 186 22.12 -8.07 -0.77
N ASN A 187 23.02 -8.79 -1.47
CA ASN A 187 22.84 -10.09 -2.12
C ASN A 187 21.96 -10.07 -3.38
N TYR A 188 22.00 -9.02 -4.20
CA TYR A 188 21.35 -9.03 -5.52
C TYR A 188 22.28 -9.53 -6.63
N SER A 189 21.72 -10.32 -7.56
CA SER A 189 22.39 -10.62 -8.83
C SER A 189 22.52 -9.32 -9.63
N CYS A 190 23.75 -8.96 -9.99
CA CYS A 190 24.04 -7.77 -10.78
C CYS A 190 24.73 -8.19 -12.09
N VAL A 191 24.30 -7.61 -13.21
CA VAL A 191 24.91 -7.78 -14.53
C VAL A 191 25.18 -6.41 -15.11
N VAL A 192 26.34 -6.26 -15.75
CA VAL A 192 26.75 -5.03 -16.45
C VAL A 192 26.50 -5.24 -17.94
N GLY A 193 25.97 -4.22 -18.61
CA GLY A 193 25.85 -4.22 -20.07
C GLY A 193 25.25 -2.94 -20.60
N ASN A 194 25.56 -2.62 -21.86
CA ASN A 194 25.04 -1.46 -22.59
C ASN A 194 23.50 -1.39 -22.58
N GLN A 195 22.95 -0.24 -22.17
CA GLN A 195 21.51 0.02 -22.16
C GLN A 195 21.11 1.14 -23.15
N ALA A 196 19.82 1.20 -23.51
CA ALA A 196 19.30 2.23 -24.42
C ALA A 196 19.44 3.67 -23.87
N ILE A 197 19.54 3.80 -22.55
CA ILE A 197 19.77 5.05 -21.82
C ILE A 197 21.09 4.89 -21.05
N PRO A 198 22.11 5.74 -21.29
CA PRO A 198 23.34 5.76 -20.49
C PRO A 198 23.06 6.03 -19.01
N CYS A 199 23.95 5.59 -18.13
CA CYS A 199 23.85 5.81 -16.67
C CYS A 199 22.55 5.24 -16.05
N SER A 200 21.92 4.24 -16.67
CA SER A 200 20.67 3.64 -16.20
C SER A 200 20.86 2.36 -15.39
N ILE A 201 19.86 2.08 -14.56
CA ILE A 201 19.66 0.83 -13.82
C ILE A 201 18.26 0.31 -14.19
N THR A 202 18.20 -0.94 -14.63
CA THR A 202 16.95 -1.65 -14.90
C THR A 202 16.94 -3.00 -14.18
N TRP A 203 15.78 -3.65 -14.18
CA TRP A 203 15.60 -4.94 -13.52
C TRP A 203 14.97 -5.94 -14.46
N ARG A 204 15.42 -7.18 -14.36
CA ARG A 204 14.81 -8.32 -15.05
C ARG A 204 14.48 -9.43 -14.05
N ARG A 205 13.35 -10.09 -14.24
CA ARG A 205 12.86 -11.18 -13.40
C ARG A 205 12.92 -12.52 -14.14
N LYS A 206 13.53 -13.51 -13.51
CA LYS A 206 13.62 -14.88 -14.02
C LYS A 206 12.25 -15.54 -14.00
N THR A 207 11.77 -15.96 -15.17
CA THR A 207 10.46 -16.61 -15.31
C THR A 207 10.48 -17.97 -14.65
N VAL A 208 9.51 -18.22 -13.78
CA VAL A 208 9.45 -19.44 -12.96
C VAL A 208 8.74 -20.56 -13.73
N SER A 209 9.34 -20.96 -14.85
CA SER A 209 8.84 -22.05 -15.69
C SER A 209 8.75 -23.39 -14.93
N SER A 210 7.86 -24.25 -15.39
CA SER A 210 7.70 -25.65 -14.95
C SER A 210 8.11 -26.67 -15.99
N GLN A 211 8.52 -26.24 -17.19
CA GLN A 211 8.92 -27.16 -18.26
C GLN A 211 10.37 -27.62 -18.07
N VAL A 212 10.63 -28.89 -18.34
CA VAL A 212 11.98 -29.47 -18.39
C VAL A 212 12.51 -29.23 -19.81
N GLY A 213 13.11 -28.06 -20.00
CA GLY A 213 13.64 -27.57 -21.27
C GLY A 213 14.37 -26.26 -20.99
N GLU A 214 15.67 -26.25 -21.25
CA GLU A 214 16.60 -25.23 -20.75
C GLU A 214 16.43 -23.91 -21.49
N GLY A 215 16.00 -22.88 -20.75
CA GLY A 215 15.78 -21.54 -21.25
C GLY A 215 15.53 -20.61 -20.07
N ASP A 216 16.55 -19.84 -19.70
CA ASP A 216 16.44 -18.78 -18.70
C ASP A 216 15.67 -17.59 -19.32
N GLU A 217 14.35 -17.74 -19.41
CA GLU A 217 13.45 -16.71 -19.91
C GLU A 217 13.36 -15.58 -18.88
N TRP A 218 13.84 -14.39 -19.24
CA TRP A 218 13.80 -13.19 -18.41
C TRP A 218 12.67 -12.27 -18.87
N THR A 219 11.95 -11.70 -17.91
CA THR A 219 10.95 -10.66 -18.13
C THR A 219 11.52 -9.33 -17.66
N GLU A 220 11.41 -8.27 -18.47
CA GLU A 220 11.82 -6.93 -18.03
C GLU A 220 10.80 -6.34 -17.06
N GLU A 221 11.28 -5.71 -15.99
CA GLU A 221 10.43 -4.91 -15.10
C GLU A 221 10.19 -3.52 -15.73
N PRO A 222 9.05 -2.89 -15.47
CA PRO A 222 8.71 -1.60 -16.08
C PRO A 222 9.52 -0.42 -15.53
N ASN A 223 10.25 -0.58 -14.42
CA ASN A 223 10.92 0.54 -13.76
C ASN A 223 12.33 0.76 -14.32
N VAL A 224 12.70 2.02 -14.53
CA VAL A 224 14.03 2.45 -14.97
C VAL A 224 14.49 3.58 -14.06
N LEU A 225 15.65 3.43 -13.42
CA LEU A 225 16.29 4.49 -12.64
C LEU A 225 17.46 5.03 -13.46
N VAL A 226 17.43 6.32 -13.80
CA VAL A 226 18.49 6.99 -14.56
C VAL A 226 19.23 7.96 -13.65
N LEU A 227 20.55 7.82 -13.58
CA LEU A 227 21.42 8.76 -12.90
C LEU A 227 21.79 9.90 -13.86
N HIS A 228 21.50 11.13 -13.45
CA HIS A 228 22.02 12.33 -14.09
C HIS A 228 23.30 12.80 -13.39
N ARG A 229 24.31 13.18 -14.17
CA ARG A 229 25.50 13.86 -13.61
C ARG A 229 25.15 15.30 -13.23
N LEU A 230 25.78 15.82 -12.18
CA LEU A 230 25.49 17.14 -11.61
C LEU A 230 25.75 18.25 -12.63
N GLU A 231 26.85 18.16 -13.37
CA GLU A 231 27.28 19.15 -14.37
C GLU A 231 26.31 19.19 -15.55
N GLU A 232 25.81 18.03 -15.98
CA GLU A 232 24.85 17.89 -17.06
C GLU A 232 23.48 18.43 -16.63
N PHE A 233 23.02 18.07 -15.43
CA PHE A 233 21.77 18.56 -14.85
C PHE A 233 21.76 20.09 -14.73
N LEU A 234 22.79 20.68 -14.12
CA LEU A 234 22.93 22.13 -14.02
C LEU A 234 23.10 22.79 -15.40
N SER A 235 23.81 22.15 -16.33
CA SER A 235 23.95 22.65 -17.71
C SER A 235 22.60 22.77 -18.43
N MET A 236 21.74 21.74 -18.33
CA MET A 236 20.41 21.73 -18.92
C MET A 236 19.48 22.78 -18.29
N GLU A 237 19.56 22.93 -16.97
CA GLU A 237 18.71 23.87 -16.23
C GLU A 237 19.07 25.33 -16.55
N ALA A 238 20.37 25.67 -16.55
CA ALA A 238 20.86 26.97 -16.98
C ALA A 238 20.48 27.30 -18.44
N GLN A 239 20.30 26.29 -19.30
CA GLN A 239 19.92 26.46 -20.70
C GLN A 239 18.42 26.63 -20.91
N GLY A 240 17.56 26.25 -19.96
CA GLY A 240 16.13 26.60 -19.99
C GLY A 240 15.89 28.12 -20.04
N PHE A 241 16.82 28.91 -19.48
CA PHE A 241 16.77 30.38 -19.45
C PHE A 241 17.45 31.07 -20.63
N ALA A 242 18.08 30.33 -21.55
CA ALA A 242 18.82 30.89 -22.68
C ALA A 242 18.28 30.35 -24.01
N GLU A 243 17.57 31.20 -24.77
CA GLU A 243 17.03 30.84 -26.09
C GLU A 243 18.14 30.39 -27.07
N GLY A 244 18.34 29.07 -27.17
CA GLY A 244 19.37 28.46 -27.99
C GLY A 244 19.27 26.93 -28.02
N GLN A 245 19.55 26.33 -29.17
CA GLN A 245 19.30 24.90 -29.43
C GLN A 245 20.27 23.96 -28.71
N LYS A 246 19.99 23.63 -27.46
CA LYS A 246 20.53 22.48 -26.72
C LYS A 246 19.43 21.82 -25.89
N GLU A 247 19.63 20.56 -25.51
CA GLU A 247 18.65 19.80 -24.73
C GLU A 247 18.38 20.48 -23.37
N THR A 248 17.15 20.93 -23.16
CA THR A 248 16.62 21.27 -21.83
C THR A 248 16.27 20.00 -21.06
N LEU A 249 16.18 20.07 -19.73
CA LEU A 249 15.81 18.92 -18.89
C LEU A 249 14.49 18.27 -19.34
N GLN A 250 13.48 19.07 -19.69
CA GLN A 250 12.20 18.56 -20.20
C GLN A 250 12.34 17.83 -21.55
N SER A 251 13.19 18.33 -22.47
CA SER A 251 13.43 17.71 -23.77
C SER A 251 14.24 16.41 -23.65
N TYR A 252 15.24 16.38 -22.77
CA TYR A 252 15.99 15.18 -22.42
C TYR A 252 15.04 14.11 -21.86
N VAL A 253 14.17 14.46 -20.91
CA VAL A 253 13.21 13.51 -20.33
C VAL A 253 12.21 13.01 -21.37
N ALA A 254 11.72 13.86 -22.28
CA ALA A 254 10.88 13.42 -23.38
C ALA A 254 11.61 12.40 -24.29
N HIS A 255 12.85 12.70 -24.70
CA HIS A 255 13.68 11.81 -25.51
C HIS A 255 14.03 10.48 -24.80
N VAL A 256 14.23 10.50 -23.47
CA VAL A 256 14.37 9.27 -22.66
C VAL A 256 13.05 8.48 -22.69
N MET A 257 11.91 9.11 -22.41
CA MET A 257 10.60 8.42 -22.40
C MET A 257 10.25 7.80 -23.76
N ASP A 258 10.56 8.48 -24.87
CA ASP A 258 10.36 7.97 -26.23
C ASP A 258 11.22 6.72 -26.53
N LYS A 259 12.41 6.60 -25.92
CA LYS A 259 13.28 5.42 -26.01
C LYS A 259 12.86 4.25 -25.13
N ILE A 260 12.08 4.50 -24.06
CA ILE A 260 11.59 3.47 -23.14
C ILE A 260 10.05 3.51 -23.00
N PRO A 261 9.30 3.31 -24.11
CA PRO A 261 7.85 3.40 -24.11
C PRO A 261 7.21 2.38 -23.15
N GLY A 262 6.24 2.82 -22.35
CA GLY A 262 5.55 1.99 -21.36
C GLY A 262 6.34 1.67 -20.10
N LYS A 263 7.56 2.22 -19.94
CA LYS A 263 8.35 2.12 -18.71
C LYS A 263 8.14 3.34 -17.80
N ILE A 264 8.36 3.14 -16.51
CA ILE A 264 8.27 4.14 -15.44
C ILE A 264 9.68 4.66 -15.17
N LEU A 265 9.91 5.93 -15.50
CA LEU A 265 11.19 6.61 -15.30
C LEU A 265 11.28 7.25 -13.90
N ALA A 266 12.36 6.97 -13.19
CA ALA A 266 12.81 7.72 -12.03
C ALA A 266 14.19 8.31 -12.30
N LEU A 267 14.43 9.53 -11.84
CA LEU A 267 15.70 10.24 -11.99
C LEU A 267 16.40 10.39 -10.64
N ALA A 268 17.72 10.23 -10.64
CA ALA A 268 18.59 10.47 -9.50
C ALA A 268 19.67 11.50 -9.86
N VAL A 269 19.97 12.45 -8.96
CA VAL A 269 21.13 13.36 -9.11
C VAL A 269 21.88 13.42 -7.78
N VAL A 270 23.20 13.29 -7.83
CA VAL A 270 24.07 13.32 -6.63
C VAL A 270 24.75 14.69 -6.53
N GLY A 271 24.81 15.25 -5.32
CA GLY A 271 25.63 16.42 -5.00
C GLY A 271 25.01 17.80 -5.24
N VAL A 272 23.72 17.90 -5.57
CA VAL A 272 23.02 19.18 -5.77
C VAL A 272 23.11 20.09 -4.53
N GLU A 273 22.96 19.54 -3.32
CA GLU A 273 23.14 20.32 -2.08
C GLU A 273 24.61 20.71 -1.84
N ASN A 274 25.59 19.96 -2.36
CA ASN A 274 27.01 20.33 -2.28
C ASN A 274 27.33 21.53 -3.20
N TYR A 275 26.66 21.64 -4.35
CA TYR A 275 26.70 22.84 -5.20
C TYR A 275 26.16 24.07 -4.45
N PHE A 276 24.94 24.00 -3.90
CA PHE A 276 24.36 25.13 -3.16
C PHE A 276 25.13 25.48 -1.88
N ARG A 277 25.68 24.49 -1.18
CA ARG A 277 26.58 24.70 -0.02
C ARG A 277 27.84 25.44 -0.45
N SER A 278 28.42 25.10 -1.59
CA SER A 278 29.60 25.76 -2.15
C SER A 278 29.30 27.21 -2.56
N LEU A 279 28.17 27.46 -3.23
CA LEU A 279 27.73 28.80 -3.63
C LEU A 279 27.54 29.72 -2.41
N ARG A 280 26.92 29.21 -1.32
CA ARG A 280 26.79 29.93 -0.04
C ARG A 280 28.12 30.25 0.64
N VAL A 281 29.14 29.40 0.47
CA VAL A 281 30.49 29.67 1.00
C VAL A 281 31.21 30.71 0.14
N GLN A 282 31.05 30.66 -1.19
CA GLN A 282 31.64 31.64 -2.10
C GLN A 282 31.04 33.04 -1.90
N SER A 283 29.71 33.16 -1.77
CA SER A 283 29.06 34.46 -1.53
C SER A 283 29.47 35.08 -0.19
N LYS A 284 29.58 34.28 0.89
CA LYS A 284 30.15 34.74 2.18
C LYS A 284 31.60 35.23 2.05
N LYS A 285 32.45 34.52 1.30
CA LYS A 285 33.83 34.93 1.04
C LYS A 285 33.91 36.23 0.22
N ARG A 286 33.10 36.36 -0.84
CA ARG A 286 32.96 37.60 -1.65
C ARG A 286 32.55 38.78 -0.75
N LEU A 287 31.56 38.59 0.15
CA LEU A 287 31.10 39.62 1.08
C LEU A 287 32.17 40.04 2.11
N GLN A 288 32.90 39.06 2.69
CA GLN A 288 33.99 39.33 3.64
C GLN A 288 35.17 40.06 2.98
N GLN A 289 35.49 39.72 1.73
CA GLN A 289 36.53 40.41 0.95
C GLN A 289 36.12 41.86 0.64
N ALA A 290 34.86 42.10 0.28
CA ALA A 290 34.33 43.44 0.06
C ALA A 290 34.36 44.30 1.35
N ALA A 291 33.99 43.72 2.49
CA ALA A 291 34.05 44.39 3.79
C ALA A 291 35.50 44.69 4.23
N ALA A 292 36.45 43.79 3.95
CA ALA A 292 37.87 43.99 4.26
C ALA A 292 38.54 45.05 3.36
N SER A 293 38.12 45.20 2.11
CA SER A 293 38.59 46.27 1.22
C SER A 293 38.03 47.67 1.55
N GLY A 294 36.92 47.75 2.30
CA GLY A 294 36.25 49.01 2.63
C GLY A 294 37.03 50.01 3.49
N ASN A 295 38.20 49.63 4.01
CA ASN A 295 39.06 50.47 4.87
C ASN A 295 40.39 50.92 4.21
N GLN A 296 40.61 50.66 2.91
CA GLN A 296 41.81 51.13 2.19
C GLN A 296 41.52 51.55 0.74
N GLU A 297 40.74 52.61 0.52
CA GLU A 297 40.83 53.38 -0.73
C GLU A 297 40.75 54.91 -0.47
N VAL A 298 41.92 55.51 -0.25
CA VAL A 298 42.22 56.84 -0.78
C VAL A 298 43.59 56.73 -1.46
N GLU A 299 43.71 57.31 -2.66
CA GLU A 299 44.90 57.40 -3.54
C GLU A 299 45.27 56.19 -4.44
N GLN A 300 45.16 56.46 -5.75
CA GLN A 300 46.00 55.98 -6.87
C GLN A 300 45.76 54.58 -7.51
N GLY A 301 44.98 54.59 -8.60
CA GLY A 301 45.63 54.66 -9.92
C GLY A 301 45.71 53.39 -10.79
N LYS A 302 44.80 53.30 -11.78
CA LYS A 302 45.00 52.70 -13.13
C LYS A 302 45.82 51.39 -13.22
N LYS A 303 45.16 50.21 -13.06
CA LYS A 303 45.28 49.08 -14.01
C LYS A 303 44.29 47.95 -13.71
N ARG A 304 43.94 47.17 -14.75
CA ARG A 304 43.14 45.93 -14.72
C ARG A 304 41.64 46.04 -14.38
N LYS A 305 40.89 46.72 -15.25
CA LYS A 305 39.58 46.18 -15.67
C LYS A 305 39.79 44.87 -16.46
N ARG A 306 40.17 43.78 -15.79
CA ARG A 306 39.88 42.44 -16.30
C ARG A 306 38.36 42.30 -16.18
N LYS A 307 37.64 42.37 -17.30
CA LYS A 307 36.30 41.79 -17.37
C LYS A 307 36.44 40.32 -17.03
N VAL A 308 36.20 39.96 -15.77
CA VAL A 308 35.78 38.59 -15.43
C VAL A 308 34.43 38.46 -16.12
N LYS A 309 34.45 37.84 -17.29
CA LYS A 309 33.24 37.46 -18.00
C LYS A 309 32.70 36.24 -17.26
N ASP A 310 32.09 36.49 -16.11
CA ASP A 310 31.47 35.47 -15.27
C ASP A 310 30.20 35.02 -16.01
N SER A 311 30.39 34.20 -17.05
CA SER A 311 29.30 33.56 -17.80
C SER A 311 28.87 32.28 -17.10
N GLY A 312 28.81 32.32 -15.78
CA GLY A 312 28.12 31.35 -14.95
C GLY A 312 26.71 31.87 -14.70
N LEU A 313 25.72 31.25 -15.31
CA LEU A 313 24.34 31.36 -14.83
C LEU A 313 24.33 30.68 -13.46
N GLU A 314 24.38 31.48 -12.38
CA GLU A 314 24.28 30.97 -11.00
C GLU A 314 22.84 30.49 -10.79
N ILE A 315 22.60 29.20 -11.06
CA ILE A 315 21.31 28.56 -10.88
C ILE A 315 20.93 28.63 -9.42
N THR A 316 19.76 29.19 -9.14
CA THR A 316 19.22 29.32 -7.80
C THR A 316 18.47 28.06 -7.39
N ARG A 317 18.21 27.93 -6.08
CA ARG A 317 17.39 26.82 -5.59
C ARG A 317 15.95 26.90 -6.12
N MET A 318 15.45 28.11 -6.35
CA MET A 318 14.10 28.36 -6.85
C MET A 318 13.94 27.82 -8.28
N ASP A 319 14.94 28.05 -9.13
CA ASP A 319 14.92 27.56 -10.52
C ASP A 319 14.87 26.02 -10.57
N VAL A 320 15.67 25.36 -9.72
CA VAL A 320 15.63 23.88 -9.57
C VAL A 320 14.26 23.42 -9.05
N GLU A 321 13.68 24.09 -8.05
CA GLU A 321 12.37 23.74 -7.51
C GLU A 321 11.23 23.98 -8.53
N GLU A 322 11.33 25.00 -9.38
CA GLU A 322 10.40 25.27 -10.48
C GLU A 322 10.48 24.16 -11.54
N ALA A 323 11.67 23.79 -12.00
CA ALA A 323 11.88 22.71 -12.98
C ALA A 323 11.42 21.33 -12.48
N LEU A 324 11.58 21.06 -11.17
CA LEU A 324 11.02 19.85 -10.54
C LEU A 324 9.50 19.81 -10.61
N VAL A 325 8.84 20.91 -10.25
CA VAL A 325 7.37 21.04 -10.29
C VAL A 325 6.86 20.90 -11.72
N ASP A 326 7.49 21.58 -12.66
CA ASP A 326 7.16 21.51 -14.08
C ASP A 326 7.30 20.09 -14.64
N LEU A 327 8.38 19.37 -14.31
CA LEU A 327 8.56 18.00 -14.77
C LEU A 327 7.54 17.04 -14.12
N GLN A 328 7.24 17.23 -12.84
CA GLN A 328 6.25 16.43 -12.13
C GLN A 328 4.83 16.64 -12.70
N LEU A 329 4.45 17.89 -13.00
CA LEU A 329 3.14 18.22 -13.57
C LEU A 329 2.99 17.77 -15.03
N ASN A 330 4.01 17.97 -15.87
CA ASN A 330 3.92 17.71 -17.31
C ASN A 330 4.27 16.27 -17.72
N LYS A 331 5.14 15.58 -16.96
CA LYS A 331 5.68 14.25 -17.33
C LYS A 331 5.50 13.17 -16.26
N GLN A 332 5.06 13.52 -15.05
CA GLN A 332 4.89 12.58 -13.92
C GLN A 332 6.18 11.84 -13.52
N VAL A 333 7.35 12.40 -13.85
CA VAL A 333 8.66 11.84 -13.51
C VAL A 333 9.12 12.41 -12.17
N GLN A 334 9.54 11.53 -11.26
CA GLN A 334 10.16 11.91 -9.99
C GLN A 334 11.68 12.04 -10.15
N ILE A 335 12.23 13.19 -9.78
CA ILE A 335 13.66 13.39 -9.54
C ILE A 335 13.92 13.27 -8.03
N THR A 336 14.98 12.57 -7.64
CA THR A 336 15.44 12.45 -6.25
C THR A 336 16.89 12.95 -6.16
N PHE A 337 17.17 13.78 -5.16
CA PHE A 337 18.51 14.29 -4.87
C PHE A 337 19.15 13.51 -3.73
N PHE A 338 20.45 13.28 -3.83
CA PHE A 338 21.28 12.60 -2.83
C PHE A 338 22.49 13.49 -2.48
N GLU A 339 22.90 13.56 -1.20
CA GLU A 339 24.12 14.27 -0.80
C GLU A 339 25.37 13.46 -1.17
N SER A 340 25.27 12.13 -1.18
CA SER A 340 26.39 11.20 -1.38
C SER A 340 26.07 10.01 -2.30
N TRP A 341 27.13 9.34 -2.76
CA TRP A 341 27.05 8.09 -3.53
C TRP A 341 26.63 6.88 -2.68
N GLU A 342 26.89 6.93 -1.38
CA GLU A 342 26.45 5.92 -0.41
C GLU A 342 24.92 5.90 -0.28
N GLU A 343 24.30 7.08 -0.10
CA GLU A 343 22.84 7.24 -0.11
C GLU A 343 22.20 6.75 -1.42
N LEU A 344 22.84 7.00 -2.57
CA LEU A 344 22.36 6.47 -3.86
C LEU A 344 22.45 4.93 -3.90
N GLY A 345 23.48 4.32 -3.33
CA GLY A 345 23.63 2.87 -3.22
C GLY A 345 22.58 2.23 -2.30
N GLU A 346 22.30 2.86 -1.15
CA GLU A 346 21.20 2.47 -0.25
C GLU A 346 19.84 2.61 -0.95
N PHE A 347 19.62 3.73 -1.65
CA PHE A 347 18.40 3.96 -2.42
C PHE A 347 18.22 2.95 -3.54
N ALA A 348 19.26 2.66 -4.33
CA ALA A 348 19.20 1.64 -5.38
C ALA A 348 18.87 0.24 -4.82
N THR A 349 19.38 -0.07 -3.61
CA THR A 349 19.08 -1.30 -2.87
C THR A 349 17.62 -1.35 -2.41
N MET A 350 17.12 -0.24 -1.86
CA MET A 350 15.72 -0.08 -1.42
C MET A 350 14.74 -0.12 -2.60
N PHE A 351 15.09 0.53 -3.72
CA PHE A 351 14.33 0.53 -4.96
C PHE A 351 14.29 -0.88 -5.57
N THR A 352 15.44 -1.57 -5.65
CA THR A 352 15.51 -2.98 -6.10
C THR A 352 14.61 -3.88 -5.28
N LYS A 353 14.56 -3.69 -3.95
CA LYS A 353 13.64 -4.42 -3.07
C LYS A 353 12.17 -4.09 -3.37
N ALA A 354 11.85 -2.82 -3.60
CA ALA A 354 10.51 -2.38 -3.95
C ALA A 354 10.04 -3.01 -5.27
N VAL A 355 10.89 -3.02 -6.30
CA VAL A 355 10.66 -3.71 -7.59
C VAL A 355 10.48 -5.22 -7.38
N ALA A 356 11.34 -5.86 -6.58
CA ALA A 356 11.25 -7.29 -6.29
C ALA A 356 9.90 -7.67 -5.64
N GLU A 357 9.41 -6.87 -4.69
CA GLU A 357 8.16 -7.09 -3.95
C GLU A 357 6.89 -6.55 -4.65
N ALA A 358 7.01 -5.71 -5.68
CA ALA A 358 5.88 -5.01 -6.30
C ALA A 358 4.77 -5.94 -6.85
N PRO A 359 5.05 -7.06 -7.55
CA PRO A 359 4.01 -7.97 -8.02
C PRO A 359 3.23 -8.61 -6.85
N PHE A 360 3.93 -8.99 -5.77
CA PHE A 360 3.30 -9.55 -4.58
C PHE A 360 2.41 -8.53 -3.88
N LYS A 361 2.84 -7.28 -3.74
CA LYS A 361 2.02 -6.19 -3.17
C LYS A 361 0.79 -5.91 -4.03
N ARG A 362 0.93 -5.90 -5.37
CA ARG A 362 -0.17 -5.69 -6.31
C ARG A 362 -1.20 -6.82 -6.26
N GLU A 363 -0.77 -8.09 -6.22
CA GLU A 363 -1.70 -9.22 -6.13
C GLU A 363 -2.43 -9.22 -4.77
N ARG A 364 -1.72 -8.86 -3.70
CA ARG A 364 -2.28 -8.71 -2.36
C ARG A 364 -3.30 -7.58 -2.24
N ALA A 365 -3.11 -6.48 -2.96
CA ALA A 365 -4.08 -5.38 -3.01
C ALA A 365 -5.43 -5.79 -3.64
N LYS A 366 -5.44 -6.80 -4.52
CA LYS A 366 -6.69 -7.32 -5.12
C LYS A 366 -7.57 -8.10 -4.14
N THR A 367 -7.04 -8.58 -3.00
CA THR A 367 -7.78 -9.50 -2.11
C THR A 367 -8.80 -8.81 -1.18
N GLY A 368 -9.27 -7.61 -1.53
CA GLY A 368 -10.36 -6.87 -0.85
C GLY A 368 -10.01 -6.26 0.51
N PHE A 369 -9.16 -6.90 1.30
CA PHE A 369 -8.80 -6.46 2.65
C PHE A 369 -7.48 -5.68 2.68
N SER A 370 -7.52 -4.38 2.33
CA SER A 370 -6.33 -3.51 2.34
C SER A 370 -5.64 -3.46 3.72
N PHE A 371 -6.42 -3.29 4.79
CA PHE A 371 -5.93 -3.08 6.16
C PHE A 371 -5.37 -4.35 6.83
N TYR A 372 -6.11 -5.46 6.81
CA TYR A 372 -5.75 -6.72 7.51
C TYR A 372 -4.41 -7.33 7.10
N LEU A 373 -3.85 -6.87 5.99
CA LEU A 373 -2.66 -7.41 5.39
C LEU A 373 -1.42 -6.55 5.70
N GLU A 374 -1.56 -5.29 6.10
CA GLU A 374 -0.41 -4.48 6.53
C GLU A 374 0.09 -4.90 7.91
N LYS A 375 1.10 -5.79 7.94
CA LYS A 375 1.84 -6.24 9.14
C LYS A 375 2.38 -5.12 10.05
N LYS A 376 2.28 -3.86 9.62
CA LYS A 376 2.78 -2.66 10.29
C LYS A 376 1.74 -2.03 11.24
N CYS A 377 0.44 -2.30 11.03
CA CYS A 377 -0.63 -1.87 11.92
C CYS A 377 -0.80 -2.89 13.06
N CYS A 378 -0.19 -2.59 14.21
CA CYS A 378 -0.38 -3.29 15.50
C CYS A 378 -0.17 -4.82 15.43
N GLY A 379 1.09 -5.26 15.42
CA GLY A 379 1.48 -6.67 15.34
C GLY A 379 0.78 -7.61 16.33
N GLU A 380 0.52 -8.84 15.87
CA GLU A 380 -0.24 -9.92 16.52
C GLU A 380 0.00 -10.07 18.04
N VAL A 381 -1.09 -10.18 18.81
CA VAL A 381 -1.02 -10.51 20.24
C VAL A 381 -0.84 -12.02 20.37
N LYS A 382 0.25 -12.45 21.03
CA LYS A 382 0.43 -13.85 21.40
C LYS A 382 -0.56 -14.22 22.51
N VAL A 383 -1.28 -15.32 22.32
CA VAL A 383 -2.21 -15.87 23.29
C VAL A 383 -1.74 -17.27 23.69
N ASP A 384 -1.59 -17.50 24.99
CA ASP A 384 -1.20 -18.79 25.55
C ASP A 384 -2.39 -19.77 25.56
N ARG A 385 -2.11 -21.08 25.66
CA ARG A 385 -3.15 -22.12 25.84
C ARG A 385 -4.02 -21.92 27.09
N SER A 386 -3.57 -21.12 28.05
CA SER A 386 -4.31 -20.72 29.26
C SER A 386 -5.25 -19.52 29.05
N GLY A 387 -5.32 -18.95 27.84
CA GLY A 387 -6.08 -17.74 27.55
C GLY A 387 -5.39 -16.44 27.97
N LYS A 388 -4.18 -16.50 28.55
CA LYS A 388 -3.37 -15.29 28.81
C LYS A 388 -3.10 -14.57 27.49
N GLY A 389 -3.46 -13.29 27.41
CA GLY A 389 -3.43 -12.48 26.20
C GLY A 389 -4.81 -12.16 25.60
N LEU A 390 -5.88 -12.90 25.92
CA LEU A 390 -7.22 -12.65 25.37
C LEU A 390 -7.80 -11.27 25.73
N LEU A 391 -7.51 -10.74 26.92
CA LEU A 391 -7.94 -9.40 27.33
C LEU A 391 -7.25 -8.30 26.49
N GLU A 392 -5.98 -8.48 26.15
CA GLU A 392 -5.22 -7.59 25.26
C GLU A 392 -5.71 -7.70 23.80
N VAL A 393 -6.10 -8.90 23.35
CA VAL A 393 -6.81 -9.08 22.07
C VAL A 393 -8.12 -8.30 22.06
N TRP A 394 -8.95 -8.43 23.11
CA TRP A 394 -10.24 -7.74 23.20
C TRP A 394 -10.07 -6.22 23.20
N LYS A 395 -9.12 -5.69 23.97
CA LYS A 395 -8.74 -4.27 23.91
C LYS A 395 -8.38 -3.82 22.51
N ARG A 396 -7.51 -4.58 21.82
CA ARG A 396 -7.11 -4.22 20.45
C ARG A 396 -8.24 -4.33 19.44
N GLN A 397 -9.20 -5.25 19.63
CA GLN A 397 -10.42 -5.30 18.81
C GLN A 397 -11.24 -4.01 18.95
N ILE A 398 -11.42 -3.49 20.17
CA ILE A 398 -12.06 -2.19 20.39
C ILE A 398 -11.24 -1.03 19.79
N GLN A 399 -9.90 -1.12 19.76
CA GLN A 399 -9.06 -0.12 19.09
C GLN A 399 -9.12 -0.15 17.55
N GLN A 400 -9.73 -1.17 16.91
CA GLN A 400 -9.86 -1.18 15.44
C GLN A 400 -10.96 -0.24 14.94
N PHE A 401 -11.84 0.25 15.81
CA PHE A 401 -12.87 1.20 15.44
C PHE A 401 -12.26 2.59 15.17
N ASN A 402 -12.74 3.26 14.13
CA ASN A 402 -12.31 4.61 13.78
C ASN A 402 -12.44 5.56 14.98
N ARG A 403 -11.41 6.40 15.21
CA ARG A 403 -11.37 7.44 16.25
C ARG A 403 -11.31 6.92 17.71
N VAL A 404 -10.98 5.64 17.94
CA VAL A 404 -10.74 5.09 19.28
C VAL A 404 -9.29 5.23 19.70
N SER A 405 -9.03 5.76 20.90
CA SER A 405 -7.69 5.76 21.51
C SER A 405 -7.51 4.56 22.46
N LEU A 406 -6.26 4.30 22.87
CA LEU A 406 -5.94 3.26 23.85
C LEU A 406 -6.76 3.43 25.13
N GLU A 407 -6.79 4.63 25.70
CA GLU A 407 -7.52 4.90 26.95
C GLU A 407 -9.05 4.68 26.81
N MET A 408 -9.62 4.96 25.64
CA MET A 408 -11.05 4.68 25.36
C MET A 408 -11.33 3.18 25.33
N ALA A 409 -10.46 2.41 24.67
CA ALA A 409 -10.57 0.95 24.65
C ALA A 409 -10.35 0.34 26.04
N GLU A 410 -9.41 0.87 26.84
CA GLU A 410 -9.16 0.43 28.21
C GLU A 410 -10.36 0.69 29.12
N ALA A 411 -10.98 1.86 29.04
CA ALA A 411 -12.19 2.17 29.80
C ALA A 411 -13.36 1.24 29.46
N ILE A 412 -13.59 0.95 28.17
CA ILE A 412 -14.64 0.04 27.71
C ILE A 412 -14.35 -1.41 28.14
N VAL A 413 -13.11 -1.88 28.00
CA VAL A 413 -12.72 -3.24 28.41
C VAL A 413 -12.68 -3.39 29.94
N SER A 414 -12.41 -2.33 30.69
CA SER A 414 -12.52 -2.35 32.16
C SER A 414 -13.96 -2.50 32.62
N ALA A 415 -14.92 -1.87 31.92
CA ALA A 415 -16.34 -2.04 32.18
C ALA A 415 -16.87 -3.41 31.69
N TYR A 416 -16.38 -3.89 30.54
CA TYR A 416 -16.81 -5.14 29.89
C TYR A 416 -15.59 -6.00 29.50
N PRO A 417 -15.01 -6.77 30.44
CA PRO A 417 -13.74 -7.50 30.24
C PRO A 417 -13.84 -8.72 29.30
N SER A 418 -15.00 -8.97 28.69
CA SER A 418 -15.13 -9.92 27.59
C SER A 418 -16.23 -9.52 26.60
N PRO A 419 -16.14 -9.95 25.32
CA PRO A 419 -17.20 -9.75 24.34
C PRO A 419 -18.56 -10.30 24.80
N GLN A 420 -18.56 -11.43 25.51
CA GLN A 420 -19.76 -12.08 26.01
C GLN A 420 -20.50 -11.22 27.04
N LEU A 421 -19.77 -10.57 27.95
CA LEU A 421 -20.37 -9.64 28.92
C LEU A 421 -20.96 -8.41 28.23
N LEU A 422 -20.33 -7.90 27.17
CA LEU A 422 -20.86 -6.79 26.38
C LEU A 422 -22.16 -7.19 25.65
N THR A 423 -22.19 -8.34 24.98
CA THR A 423 -23.40 -8.86 24.31
C THR A 423 -24.53 -9.16 25.31
N GLN A 424 -24.22 -9.70 26.49
CA GLN A 424 -25.20 -9.92 27.56
C GLN A 424 -25.72 -8.62 28.18
N ALA A 425 -24.96 -7.53 28.15
CA ALA A 425 -25.45 -6.23 28.58
C ALA A 425 -26.47 -5.67 27.56
N TYR A 426 -26.14 -5.70 26.27
CA TYR A 426 -27.07 -5.28 25.21
C TYR A 426 -28.39 -6.07 25.21
N SER A 427 -28.37 -7.38 25.49
CA SER A 427 -29.59 -8.20 25.53
C SER A 427 -30.50 -7.90 26.74
N ARG A 428 -29.98 -7.26 27.79
CA ARG A 428 -30.74 -6.81 28.96
C ARG A 428 -31.36 -5.42 28.79
N CYS A 429 -30.84 -4.61 27.87
CA CYS A 429 -31.41 -3.30 27.54
C CYS A 429 -32.80 -3.45 26.91
N SER A 430 -33.73 -2.59 27.34
CA SER A 430 -35.15 -2.63 26.99
C SER A 430 -35.48 -1.89 25.70
N SER A 431 -34.63 -0.94 25.27
CA SER A 431 -34.81 -0.19 24.02
C SER A 431 -33.55 -0.15 23.16
N GLU A 432 -33.71 0.11 21.86
CA GLU A 432 -32.58 0.28 20.94
C GLU A 432 -31.75 1.53 21.28
N GLN A 433 -32.41 2.65 21.61
CA GLN A 433 -31.74 3.88 22.05
C GLN A 433 -30.85 3.66 23.28
N GLU A 434 -31.29 2.83 24.23
CA GLU A 434 -30.51 2.45 25.41
C GLU A 434 -29.28 1.62 25.01
N ARG A 435 -29.43 0.66 24.09
CA ARG A 435 -28.30 -0.13 23.55
C ARG A 435 -27.28 0.75 22.84
N GLU A 436 -27.74 1.64 21.96
CA GLU A 436 -26.86 2.58 21.25
C GLU A 436 -26.06 3.47 22.21
N ASN A 437 -26.62 3.85 23.37
CA ASN A 437 -25.99 4.76 24.33
C ASN A 437 -25.35 4.07 25.55
N MET A 438 -25.39 2.74 25.64
CA MET A 438 -24.93 1.98 26.81
C MET A 438 -23.47 2.28 27.21
N LEU A 439 -22.58 2.47 26.24
CA LEU A 439 -21.16 2.78 26.47
C LEU A 439 -20.88 4.28 26.54
N ALA A 440 -21.83 5.12 26.15
CA ALA A 440 -21.60 6.55 25.88
C ALA A 440 -21.11 7.34 27.10
N ASN A 441 -21.55 6.93 28.30
CA ASN A 441 -21.26 7.60 29.55
C ASN A 441 -20.05 7.04 30.32
N ILE A 442 -19.36 6.03 29.78
CA ILE A 442 -18.16 5.48 30.41
C ILE A 442 -17.08 6.58 30.52
N PRO A 443 -16.51 6.82 31.71
CA PRO A 443 -15.45 7.80 31.90
C PRO A 443 -14.12 7.28 31.36
N VAL A 444 -13.38 8.17 30.69
CA VAL A 444 -12.06 7.94 30.11
C VAL A 444 -11.13 8.97 30.72
N CYS A 445 -10.32 8.52 31.69
CA CYS A 445 -9.28 9.34 32.30
C CYS A 445 -8.04 9.38 31.40
N ARG A 446 -7.42 10.55 31.27
CA ARG A 446 -6.13 10.75 30.60
C ARG A 446 -5.14 11.39 31.55
N GLY A 447 -4.08 10.65 31.85
CA GLY A 447 -3.04 11.02 32.82
C GLY A 447 -3.41 10.66 34.26
N ASP A 448 -2.39 10.65 35.13
CA ASP A 448 -2.53 10.33 36.56
C ASP A 448 -2.49 11.61 37.42
N GLY A 449 -3.25 11.61 38.52
CA GLY A 449 -3.21 12.67 39.53
C GLY A 449 -4.05 13.92 39.20
N VAL A 450 -3.68 15.06 39.80
CA VAL A 450 -4.49 16.31 39.81
C VAL A 450 -4.64 16.94 38.41
N THR A 451 -3.76 16.60 37.47
CA THR A 451 -3.83 17.04 36.06
C THR A 451 -4.60 16.08 35.16
N ALA A 452 -5.20 15.01 35.70
CA ALA A 452 -5.97 14.05 34.91
C ALA A 452 -7.18 14.72 34.26
N THR A 453 -7.29 14.62 32.93
CA THR A 453 -8.47 15.09 32.20
C THR A 453 -9.45 13.93 32.02
N SER A 454 -10.70 14.14 32.43
CA SER A 454 -11.77 13.15 32.26
C SER A 454 -12.67 13.54 31.10
N ARG A 455 -12.88 12.62 30.17
CA ARG A 455 -13.84 12.73 29.06
C ARG A 455 -14.73 11.49 29.04
N ARG A 456 -15.83 11.51 28.29
CA ARG A 456 -16.68 10.32 28.08
C ARG A 456 -16.37 9.66 26.74
N VAL A 457 -16.73 8.38 26.61
CA VAL A 457 -16.67 7.62 25.34
C VAL A 457 -17.50 8.30 24.24
N GLY A 458 -18.69 8.79 24.58
CA GLY A 458 -19.59 9.51 23.67
C GLY A 458 -20.58 8.61 22.90
N PRO A 459 -21.72 9.16 22.46
CA PRO A 459 -22.82 8.39 21.87
C PRO A 459 -22.47 7.76 20.52
N ASP A 460 -21.72 8.48 19.66
CA ASP A 460 -21.27 7.99 18.36
C ASP A 460 -20.49 6.66 18.47
N LEU A 461 -19.45 6.63 19.32
CA LEU A 461 -18.62 5.44 19.50
C LEU A 461 -19.41 4.30 20.15
N SER A 462 -20.29 4.61 21.11
CA SER A 462 -21.18 3.64 21.73
C SER A 462 -22.09 2.95 20.70
N ARG A 463 -22.71 3.73 19.81
CA ARG A 463 -23.55 3.24 18.71
C ARG A 463 -22.76 2.36 17.74
N ARG A 464 -21.56 2.80 17.33
CA ARG A 464 -20.72 2.05 16.39
C ARG A 464 -20.30 0.69 16.92
N ILE A 465 -19.95 0.60 18.21
CA ILE A 465 -19.66 -0.68 18.87
C ILE A 465 -20.92 -1.55 18.95
N TYR A 466 -22.09 -0.99 19.32
CA TYR A 466 -23.35 -1.75 19.34
C TYR A 466 -23.67 -2.35 17.97
N LEU A 467 -23.62 -1.56 16.89
CA LEU A 467 -23.89 -2.02 15.53
C LEU A 467 -22.93 -3.13 15.10
N GLN A 468 -21.62 -2.96 15.30
CA GLN A 468 -20.63 -3.96 14.92
C GLN A 468 -20.73 -5.27 15.72
N MET A 469 -21.24 -5.21 16.95
CA MET A 469 -21.38 -6.37 17.84
C MET A 469 -22.73 -7.09 17.71
N THR A 470 -23.72 -6.52 17.01
CA THR A 470 -25.08 -7.07 16.91
C THR A 470 -25.64 -7.18 15.48
N SER A 471 -25.11 -6.43 14.50
CA SER A 471 -25.52 -6.53 13.10
C SER A 471 -25.16 -7.88 12.48
N HIS A 472 -26.09 -8.43 11.69
CA HIS A 472 -25.82 -9.56 10.79
C HIS A 472 -25.41 -9.13 9.37
N ASN A 473 -25.52 -7.83 9.04
CA ASN A 473 -25.07 -7.28 7.76
C ASN A 473 -23.56 -6.97 7.82
N PRO A 474 -22.70 -7.62 7.00
CA PRO A 474 -21.27 -7.34 6.95
C PRO A 474 -20.94 -5.98 6.29
N ASP A 475 -21.83 -5.47 5.44
CA ASP A 475 -21.64 -4.24 4.66
C ASP A 475 -22.24 -3.00 5.36
N ILE A 476 -22.45 -3.06 6.68
CA ILE A 476 -23.04 -1.97 7.45
C ILE A 476 -22.03 -0.82 7.65
N TYR A 477 -22.42 0.39 7.26
CA TYR A 477 -21.65 1.61 7.54
C TYR A 477 -21.82 2.00 9.02
N LEU A 478 -20.71 1.96 9.77
CA LEU A 478 -20.69 2.32 11.19
C LEU A 478 -20.69 3.85 11.38
N ASP A 479 -19.83 4.56 10.65
CA ASP A 479 -19.70 6.01 10.75
C ASP A 479 -20.87 6.69 9.99
N PHE A 480 -21.46 7.74 10.58
CA PHE A 480 -22.44 8.56 9.87
C PHE A 480 -21.75 9.33 8.71
N SER A 481 -22.20 9.10 7.48
CA SER A 481 -21.96 10.02 6.37
C SER A 481 -22.86 11.26 6.54
N GLY A 482 -22.30 12.29 7.17
CA GLY A 482 -22.87 13.64 7.18
C GLY A 482 -22.48 14.43 5.94
#